data_AF-A0A4Q4XAL5-F1
#
_entry.id   AF-A0A4Q4XAL5-F1
#
_cell.length_a   1.000
_cell.length_b   1.000
_cell.length_c   1.000
_cell.angle_alpha   90.00
_cell.angle_beta   90.00
_cell.angle_gamma   90.00
#
_symmetry.space_group_name_H-M   'P 1'
#
loop_
_entity.id
_entity.type
_entity.pdbx_description
1 polymer ?
#
loop_
_entity_poly.entity_id
_entity_poly.type
_entity_poly.pdbx_seq_one_letter_code
_entity_poly.pdbx_strand_id
1 'polypeptide(L)'
;MIGTILALVLGFLCLLGVLAFHFPQYLTTPELRRAYSVDVIRQILFVSLLISGGLSLANIVLDNRRRLNGLAFLFVVVAVALGGSRVPVGDFPDHTPYIGMDWFILDLLGSTAIFVLLEKLFPLYKKQPVFRAEWQTDMMHFAVNHFIVGLVLLVVNFLIHRVFGWMVHADFQQMVQHIWFIPQLLLCMLVADLMEYVTHRAYHEVPFLWRFHAVHHSVKTMDWLAGSRQHILELIVTRVAVLGPLFVLGFDKAVVDVYIIIVGFQAVFNHANVHLPWGPLKYIFVTPDFHHWHHSSEDEAIDKNYAAHFAFIDYLFGTAVKSKKAFPEKYGVVGDYMPDGFVNQQRFPFRRQQN
;
A
#
# COMPACT_ATOMS: atom_id res chain seq x y z
N MET A 1 -9.75 24.94 -4.83
CA MET A 1 -9.78 23.55 -4.32
C MET A 1 -8.38 23.00 -4.07
N ILE A 2 -7.49 22.99 -5.07
CA ILE A 2 -6.11 22.48 -4.94
C ILE A 2 -5.34 23.16 -3.80
N GLY A 3 -5.32 24.50 -3.74
CA GLY A 3 -4.61 25.22 -2.67
C GLY A 3 -5.12 24.92 -1.26
N THR A 4 -6.41 24.61 -1.09
CA THR A 4 -6.99 24.21 0.21
C THR A 4 -6.56 22.81 0.62
N ILE A 5 -6.54 21.88 -0.34
CA ILE A 5 -6.09 20.51 -0.07
C ILE A 5 -4.59 20.51 0.26
N LEU A 6 -3.79 21.24 -0.53
CA LEU A 6 -2.36 21.38 -0.29
C LEU A 6 -2.07 21.98 1.10
N ALA A 7 -2.77 23.05 1.48
CA ALA A 7 -2.63 23.64 2.80
C ALA A 7 -2.98 22.65 3.92
N LEU A 8 -4.09 21.92 3.78
CA LEU A 8 -4.55 20.96 4.77
C LEU A 8 -3.59 19.78 4.94
N VAL A 9 -3.16 19.18 3.83
CA VAL A 9 -2.23 18.03 3.82
C VAL A 9 -0.88 18.46 4.38
N LEU A 10 -0.29 19.55 3.88
CA LEU A 10 0.99 20.04 4.40
C LEU A 10 0.90 20.40 5.88
N GLY A 11 -0.16 21.07 6.31
CA GLY A 11 -0.35 21.44 7.72
C GLY A 11 -0.42 20.22 8.63
N PHE A 12 -1.17 19.20 8.22
CA PHE A 12 -1.26 17.92 8.93
C PHE A 12 0.09 17.19 8.98
N LEU A 13 0.80 17.07 7.85
CA LEU A 13 2.12 16.43 7.79
C LEU A 13 3.16 17.20 8.62
N CYS A 14 3.11 18.53 8.64
CA CYS A 14 3.97 19.34 9.51
C CYS A 14 3.70 19.05 10.99
N LEU A 15 2.44 18.93 11.39
CA LEU A 15 2.09 18.56 12.77
C LEU A 15 2.65 17.17 13.13
N LEU A 16 2.50 16.18 12.25
CA LEU A 16 3.10 14.86 12.45
C LEU A 16 4.64 14.93 12.53
N GLY A 17 5.28 15.71 11.67
CA GLY A 17 6.73 15.93 11.70
C GLY A 17 7.21 16.57 13.01
N VAL A 18 6.48 17.56 13.54
CA VAL A 18 6.78 18.15 14.86
C VAL A 18 6.62 17.13 15.98
N LEU A 19 5.57 16.31 15.95
CA LEU A 19 5.39 15.23 16.93
C LEU A 19 6.53 14.21 16.84
N ALA A 20 6.99 13.87 15.63
CA ALA A 20 8.14 12.99 15.41
C ALA A 20 9.45 13.57 15.98
N PHE A 21 9.62 14.90 16.01
CA PHE A 21 10.76 15.53 16.69
C PHE A 21 10.66 15.48 18.21
N HIS A 22 9.46 15.50 18.80
CA HIS A 22 9.27 15.36 20.25
C HIS A 22 9.43 13.93 20.73
N PHE A 23 8.97 12.96 19.94
CA PHE A 23 8.93 11.54 20.30
C PHE A 23 9.66 10.66 19.28
N PRO A 24 10.91 10.98 18.91
CA PRO A 24 11.61 10.30 17.84
C PRO A 24 11.80 8.80 18.11
N GLN A 25 12.01 8.41 19.38
CA GLN A 25 12.12 7.00 19.79
C GLN A 25 10.88 6.14 19.54
N TYR A 26 9.68 6.73 19.51
CA TYR A 26 8.42 6.00 19.35
C TYR A 26 7.80 6.19 17.97
N LEU A 27 8.09 7.33 17.31
CA LEU A 27 7.42 7.71 16.07
C LEU A 27 8.31 7.55 14.84
N THR A 28 9.62 7.43 14.98
CA THR A 28 10.52 7.28 13.82
C THR A 28 11.23 5.93 13.80
N THR A 29 11.62 5.51 12.62
CA THR A 29 12.25 4.22 12.35
C THR A 29 13.77 4.35 12.50
N PRO A 30 14.45 3.47 13.28
CA PRO A 30 15.89 3.57 13.52
C PRO A 30 16.75 3.64 12.26
N GLU A 31 16.42 2.85 11.25
CA GLU A 31 17.13 2.78 9.98
C GLU A 31 17.00 4.09 9.19
N LEU A 32 15.79 4.65 9.15
CA LEU A 32 15.51 5.88 8.39
C LEU A 32 16.14 7.12 9.04
N ARG A 33 16.19 7.19 10.37
CA ARG A 33 16.90 8.28 11.08
C ARG A 33 18.36 8.41 10.66
N ARG A 34 19.01 7.30 10.29
CA ARG A 34 20.39 7.29 9.81
C ARG A 34 20.53 7.72 8.35
N ALA A 35 19.43 7.72 7.59
CA ALA A 35 19.40 8.01 6.16
C ALA A 35 19.22 9.50 5.84
N TYR A 36 18.66 10.31 6.77
CA TYR A 36 18.44 11.74 6.55
C TYR A 36 19.03 12.61 7.67
N SER A 37 19.45 13.83 7.32
CA SER A 37 19.93 14.83 8.28
C SER A 37 18.76 15.53 8.97
N VAL A 38 18.83 15.66 10.30
CA VAL A 38 17.85 16.41 11.11
C VAL A 38 17.74 17.85 10.62
N ASP A 39 18.85 18.51 10.27
CA ASP A 39 18.85 19.90 9.80
C ASP A 39 18.10 20.07 8.48
N VAL A 40 18.23 19.09 7.57
CA VAL A 40 17.48 19.08 6.31
C VAL A 40 15.98 18.93 6.59
N ILE A 41 15.59 18.01 7.48
CA ILE A 41 14.17 17.85 7.85
C ILE A 41 13.62 19.11 8.53
N ARG A 42 14.41 19.82 9.36
CA ARG A 42 14.01 21.11 9.95
C ARG A 42 13.72 22.15 8.89
N GLN A 43 14.57 22.26 7.88
CA GLN A 43 14.39 23.21 6.77
C GLN A 43 13.13 22.88 5.97
N ILE A 44 12.93 21.61 5.61
CA ILE A 44 11.74 21.14 4.91
C ILE A 44 10.49 21.48 5.74
N LEU A 45 10.49 21.10 7.03
CA LEU A 45 9.37 21.36 7.94
C LEU A 45 9.07 22.86 8.07
N PHE A 46 10.10 23.71 8.17
CA PHE A 46 9.93 25.16 8.22
C PHE A 46 9.28 25.72 6.96
N VAL A 47 9.80 25.36 5.79
CA VAL A 47 9.25 25.82 4.50
C VAL A 47 7.82 25.32 4.30
N SER A 48 7.53 24.06 4.65
CA SER A 48 6.19 23.49 4.57
C SER A 48 5.19 24.19 5.50
N LEU A 49 5.60 24.55 6.73
CA LEU A 49 4.77 25.33 7.66
C LEU A 49 4.44 26.72 7.08
N LEU A 50 5.41 27.40 6.48
CA LEU A 50 5.20 28.70 5.83
C LEU A 50 4.23 28.60 4.64
N ILE A 51 4.42 27.60 3.77
CA ILE A 51 3.54 27.38 2.61
C ILE A 51 2.11 27.06 3.07
N SER A 52 1.95 26.13 4.01
CA SER A 52 0.63 25.74 4.53
C SER A 52 -0.07 26.91 5.24
N GLY A 53 0.64 27.64 6.10
CA GLY A 53 0.12 28.80 6.81
C GLY A 53 -0.28 29.92 5.86
N GLY A 54 0.58 30.25 4.89
CA GLY A 54 0.32 31.28 3.89
C GLY A 54 -0.88 30.95 3.00
N LEU A 55 -0.95 29.71 2.47
CA LEU A 55 -2.07 29.27 1.63
C LEU A 55 -3.39 29.20 2.41
N SER A 56 -3.37 28.70 3.63
CA SER A 56 -4.59 28.60 4.46
C SER A 56 -5.11 29.98 4.83
N LEU A 57 -4.25 30.90 5.27
CA LEU A 57 -4.64 32.29 5.56
C LEU A 57 -5.18 33.01 4.33
N ALA A 58 -4.48 32.93 3.20
CA ALA A 58 -4.93 33.55 1.95
C ALA A 58 -6.32 33.04 1.54
N ASN A 59 -6.54 31.73 1.60
CA ASN A 59 -7.85 31.14 1.30
C ASN A 59 -8.95 31.55 2.31
N ILE A 60 -8.63 31.72 3.60
CA ILE A 60 -9.58 32.21 4.61
C ILE A 60 -9.98 33.66 4.30
N VAL A 61 -9.03 34.52 3.96
CA VAL A 61 -9.27 35.93 3.60
C VAL A 61 -10.11 36.04 2.34
N LEU A 62 -9.88 35.16 1.36
CA LEU A 62 -10.65 35.09 0.10
C LEU A 62 -11.99 34.34 0.24
N ASP A 63 -12.41 34.01 1.46
CA ASP A 63 -13.62 33.21 1.78
C ASP A 63 -13.73 31.88 1.00
N ASN A 64 -12.60 31.32 0.60
CA ASN A 64 -12.52 30.09 -0.17
C ASN A 64 -12.48 28.89 0.78
N ARG A 65 -13.58 28.13 0.89
CA ARG A 65 -13.68 26.91 1.72
C ARG A 65 -13.14 27.14 3.15
N ARG A 66 -13.58 28.23 3.77
CA ARG A 66 -13.04 28.78 5.01
C ARG A 66 -12.87 27.77 6.14
N ARG A 67 -13.80 26.82 6.30
CA ARG A 67 -13.73 25.76 7.35
C ARG A 67 -12.50 24.85 7.19
N LEU A 68 -12.23 24.38 5.98
CA LEU A 68 -11.09 23.49 5.71
C LEU A 68 -9.76 24.21 5.86
N ASN A 69 -9.67 25.45 5.38
CA ASN A 69 -8.48 26.25 5.58
C ASN A 69 -8.30 26.68 7.03
N GLY A 70 -9.38 26.88 7.79
CA GLY A 70 -9.32 27.10 9.24
C GLY A 70 -8.73 25.91 9.98
N LEU A 71 -9.11 24.68 9.61
CA LEU A 71 -8.50 23.46 10.14
C LEU A 71 -7.02 23.33 9.76
N ALA A 72 -6.67 23.60 8.49
CA ALA A 72 -5.29 23.61 8.03
C ALA A 72 -4.43 24.61 8.84
N PHE A 73 -4.94 25.83 9.03
CA PHE A 73 -4.29 26.86 9.83
C PHE A 73 -4.15 26.45 11.30
N LEU A 74 -5.16 25.77 11.88
CA LEU A 74 -5.08 25.21 13.22
C LEU A 74 -3.93 24.19 13.35
N PHE A 75 -3.76 23.29 12.37
CA PHE A 75 -2.60 22.36 12.40
C PHE A 75 -1.27 23.11 12.41
N VAL A 76 -1.13 24.17 11.62
CA VAL A 76 0.08 25.02 11.60
C VAL A 76 0.29 25.70 12.95
N VAL A 77 -0.77 26.29 13.53
CA VAL A 77 -0.70 26.95 14.85
C VAL A 77 -0.28 25.97 15.93
N VAL A 78 -0.88 24.77 15.97
CA VAL A 78 -0.51 23.73 16.95
C VAL A 78 0.93 23.27 16.73
N ALA A 79 1.34 23.02 15.49
CA ALA A 79 2.72 22.63 15.16
C ALA A 79 3.74 23.69 15.61
N VAL A 80 3.46 24.97 15.37
CA VAL A 80 4.31 26.09 15.81
C VAL A 80 4.31 26.23 17.34
N ALA A 81 3.15 26.08 17.99
CA ALA A 81 3.04 26.13 19.45
C ALA A 81 3.82 25.00 20.14
N LEU A 82 3.92 23.84 19.49
CA LEU A 82 4.77 22.73 19.91
C LEU A 82 6.26 22.95 19.57
N GLY A 83 6.68 24.11 19.05
CA GLY A 83 8.08 24.45 18.76
C GLY A 83 8.49 24.33 17.30
N GLY A 84 7.61 23.85 16.42
CA GLY A 84 7.80 23.83 14.97
C GLY A 84 9.10 23.15 14.54
N SER A 85 9.81 23.78 13.60
CA SER A 85 11.10 23.28 13.09
C SER A 85 12.27 23.41 14.09
N ARG A 86 12.05 23.97 15.28
CA ARG A 86 13.12 24.21 16.28
C ARG A 86 13.09 23.22 17.45
N VAL A 87 12.18 22.25 17.46
CA VAL A 87 12.12 21.22 18.52
C VAL A 87 13.44 20.45 18.59
N PRO A 88 14.17 20.46 19.72
CA PRO A 88 15.42 19.72 19.83
C PRO A 88 15.17 18.22 19.73
N VAL A 89 15.99 17.51 18.95
CA VAL A 89 15.95 16.05 18.82
C VAL A 89 17.10 15.51 19.64
N GLY A 90 16.80 14.81 20.73
CA GLY A 90 17.82 14.24 21.62
C GLY A 90 18.30 12.86 21.16
N ASP A 91 19.31 12.33 21.85
CA ASP A 91 19.76 10.95 21.70
C ASP A 91 18.91 10.00 22.56
N PHE A 92 18.61 8.83 22.02
CA PHE A 92 17.80 7.82 22.70
C PHE A 92 18.15 6.41 22.18
N PRO A 93 17.80 5.34 22.91
CA PRO A 93 18.18 3.99 22.52
C PRO A 93 17.40 3.48 21.30
N ASP A 94 18.12 2.84 20.36
CA ASP A 94 17.55 2.31 19.11
C ASP A 94 16.67 1.06 19.29
N HIS A 95 16.60 0.47 20.48
CA HIS A 95 15.82 -0.76 20.75
C HIS A 95 14.38 -0.48 21.26
N THR A 96 13.94 0.77 21.19
CA THR A 96 12.60 1.17 21.64
C THR A 96 11.56 0.76 20.59
N PRO A 97 10.42 0.15 20.98
CA PRO A 97 9.32 -0.12 20.05
C PRO A 97 8.80 1.18 19.41
N TYR A 98 8.53 1.13 18.11
CA TYR A 98 8.15 2.30 17.31
C TYR A 98 6.96 2.01 16.37
N ILE A 99 6.26 3.07 15.96
CA ILE A 99 5.05 3.03 15.11
C ILE A 99 5.34 3.47 13.65
N GLY A 100 6.57 3.92 13.35
CA GLY A 100 7.04 4.14 11.97
C GLY A 100 6.32 5.28 11.23
N MET A 101 6.01 6.37 11.93
CA MET A 101 5.33 7.55 11.36
C MET A 101 6.15 8.21 10.25
N ASP A 102 7.48 8.22 10.35
CA ASP A 102 8.35 8.70 9.30
C ASP A 102 8.24 7.86 8.02
N TRP A 103 8.20 6.54 8.13
CA TRP A 103 7.95 5.65 7.01
C TRP A 103 6.58 5.91 6.37
N PHE A 104 5.52 6.04 7.17
CA PHE A 104 4.19 6.42 6.67
C PHE A 104 4.22 7.73 5.87
N ILE A 105 4.88 8.77 6.39
CA ILE A 105 4.98 10.07 5.72
C ILE A 105 5.75 9.94 4.40
N LEU A 106 6.89 9.25 4.42
CA LEU A 106 7.74 9.08 3.24
C LEU A 106 7.06 8.25 2.16
N ASP A 107 6.43 7.12 2.53
CA ASP A 107 5.71 6.29 1.56
C ASP A 107 4.49 7.03 1.00
N LEU A 108 3.71 7.73 1.84
CA LEU A 108 2.59 8.52 1.37
C LEU A 108 3.03 9.58 0.35
N LEU A 109 4.09 10.34 0.66
CA LEU A 109 4.60 11.39 -0.23
C LEU A 109 5.23 10.80 -1.50
N GLY A 110 6.05 9.75 -1.36
CA GLY A 110 6.73 9.07 -2.46
C GLY A 110 5.74 8.42 -3.42
N SER A 111 4.82 7.61 -2.90
CA SER A 111 3.77 6.96 -3.68
C SER A 111 2.83 7.98 -4.33
N THR A 112 2.42 9.03 -3.60
CA THR A 112 1.63 10.11 -4.22
C THR A 112 2.40 10.77 -5.37
N ALA A 113 3.68 11.12 -5.17
CA ALA A 113 4.48 11.79 -6.19
C ALA A 113 4.67 10.92 -7.44
N ILE A 114 5.02 9.64 -7.25
CA ILE A 114 5.28 8.70 -8.34
C ILE A 114 3.98 8.35 -9.06
N PHE A 115 2.98 7.84 -8.33
CA PHE A 115 1.82 7.23 -8.98
C PHE A 115 0.81 8.27 -9.45
N VAL A 116 0.60 9.39 -8.76
CA VAL A 116 -0.25 10.45 -9.31
C VAL A 116 0.38 11.02 -10.59
N LEU A 117 1.71 11.15 -10.66
CA LEU A 117 2.39 11.56 -11.89
C LEU A 117 2.15 10.54 -13.01
N LEU A 118 2.36 9.26 -12.76
CA LEU A 118 2.13 8.19 -13.73
C LEU A 118 0.66 8.17 -14.22
N GLU A 119 -0.31 8.26 -13.31
CA GLU A 119 -1.74 8.30 -13.63
C GLU A 119 -2.16 9.55 -14.42
N LYS A 120 -1.38 10.64 -14.40
CA LYS A 120 -1.64 11.84 -15.20
C LYS A 120 -0.89 11.86 -16.51
N LEU A 121 0.29 11.25 -16.58
CA LEU A 121 1.05 11.12 -17.83
C LEU A 121 0.49 10.01 -18.73
N PHE A 122 0.07 8.89 -18.14
CA PHE A 122 -0.38 7.70 -18.86
C PHE A 122 -1.75 7.19 -18.34
N PRO A 123 -2.79 8.04 -18.26
CA PRO A 123 -4.08 7.64 -17.70
C PRO A 123 -4.76 6.56 -18.52
N LEU A 124 -5.27 5.52 -17.85
CA LEU A 124 -6.30 4.65 -18.44
C LEU A 124 -7.62 5.43 -18.58
N TYR A 125 -8.11 6.03 -17.50
CA TYR A 125 -9.28 6.91 -17.47
C TYR A 125 -8.88 8.39 -17.32
N LYS A 126 -8.83 9.11 -18.45
CA LYS A 126 -8.36 10.51 -18.55
C LYS A 126 -9.10 11.51 -17.67
N LYS A 127 -10.39 11.29 -17.42
CA LYS A 127 -11.25 12.22 -16.67
C LYS A 127 -11.30 11.92 -15.17
N GLN A 128 -10.58 10.91 -14.68
CA GLN A 128 -10.60 10.53 -13.28
C GLN A 128 -9.92 11.60 -12.40
N PRO A 129 -10.61 12.12 -11.37
CA PRO A 129 -10.00 13.04 -10.41
C PRO A 129 -8.98 12.32 -9.53
N VAL A 130 -8.01 13.06 -8.98
CA VAL A 130 -7.03 12.51 -8.01
C VAL A 130 -7.75 12.06 -6.72
N PHE A 131 -8.70 12.87 -6.25
CA PHE A 131 -9.54 12.53 -5.10
C PHE A 131 -10.89 12.05 -5.61
N ARG A 132 -10.97 10.76 -5.93
CA ARG A 132 -12.20 10.07 -6.33
C ARG A 132 -13.11 9.79 -5.14
N ALA A 133 -14.33 9.30 -5.38
CA ALA A 133 -15.18 8.82 -4.30
C ALA A 133 -14.45 7.75 -3.46
N GLU A 134 -14.72 7.74 -2.15
CA GLU A 134 -14.15 6.80 -1.17
C GLU A 134 -12.63 6.89 -0.93
N TRP A 135 -11.92 7.88 -1.48
CA TRP A 135 -10.48 8.05 -1.25
C TRP A 135 -10.13 8.12 0.25
N GLN A 136 -11.03 8.64 1.09
CA GLN A 136 -10.84 8.69 2.54
C GLN A 136 -10.84 7.30 3.19
N THR A 137 -11.68 6.39 2.68
CA THR A 137 -11.71 5.00 3.16
C THR A 137 -10.39 4.33 2.85
N ASP A 138 -9.90 4.50 1.62
CA ASP A 138 -8.64 3.90 1.19
C ASP A 138 -7.45 4.54 1.93
N MET A 139 -7.46 5.86 2.14
CA MET A 139 -6.47 6.55 2.97
C MET A 139 -6.46 6.03 4.41
N MET A 140 -7.63 5.70 4.98
CA MET A 140 -7.70 5.11 6.32
C MET A 140 -7.10 3.72 6.35
N HIS A 141 -7.38 2.86 5.35
CA HIS A 141 -6.72 1.56 5.23
C HIS A 141 -5.20 1.72 5.07
N PHE A 142 -4.76 2.58 4.16
CA PHE A 142 -3.36 2.90 3.94
C PHE A 142 -2.67 3.32 5.25
N ALA A 143 -3.25 4.29 5.98
CA ALA A 143 -2.69 4.76 7.24
C ALA A 143 -2.65 3.67 8.32
N VAL A 144 -3.75 2.93 8.51
CA VAL A 144 -3.81 1.87 9.52
C VAL A 144 -2.80 0.77 9.19
N ASN A 145 -2.74 0.32 7.94
CA ASN A 145 -1.80 -0.71 7.49
C ASN A 145 -0.34 -0.31 7.78
N HIS A 146 0.01 0.96 7.56
CA HIS A 146 1.34 1.49 7.88
C HIS A 146 1.62 1.52 9.38
N PHE A 147 0.69 2.03 10.18
CA PHE A 147 0.91 2.16 11.63
C PHE A 147 0.92 0.82 12.37
N ILE A 148 0.31 -0.23 11.80
CA ILE A 148 0.34 -1.59 12.38
C ILE A 148 1.41 -2.49 11.74
N VAL A 149 2.16 -2.02 10.75
CA VAL A 149 3.04 -2.89 9.94
C VAL A 149 4.07 -3.61 10.80
N GLY A 150 4.64 -2.94 11.82
CA GLY A 150 5.60 -3.57 12.73
C GLY A 150 4.98 -4.73 13.53
N LEU A 151 3.76 -4.55 14.04
CA LEU A 151 3.03 -5.61 14.73
C LEU A 151 2.66 -6.76 13.78
N VAL A 152 2.21 -6.43 12.56
CA VAL A 152 1.90 -7.42 11.53
C VAL A 152 3.14 -8.25 11.19
N LEU A 153 4.29 -7.61 10.97
CA LEU A 153 5.55 -8.30 10.68
C LEU A 153 6.01 -9.18 11.84
N LEU A 154 5.83 -8.75 13.09
CA LEU A 154 6.13 -9.58 14.27
C LEU A 154 5.24 -10.84 14.28
N VAL A 155 3.93 -10.69 14.07
CA VAL A 155 2.98 -11.81 14.03
C VAL A 155 3.30 -12.75 12.86
N VAL A 156 3.54 -12.21 11.67
CA VAL A 156 3.92 -12.98 10.47
C VAL A 156 5.21 -13.76 10.73
N ASN A 157 6.24 -13.13 11.28
CA ASN A 157 7.51 -13.79 11.58
C ASN A 157 7.31 -14.94 12.60
N PHE A 158 6.55 -14.71 13.67
CA PHE A 158 6.20 -15.75 14.64
C PHE A 158 5.46 -16.92 13.97
N LEU A 159 4.45 -16.64 13.15
CA LEU A 159 3.67 -17.66 12.46
C LEU A 159 4.52 -18.45 11.46
N ILE A 160 5.41 -17.80 10.71
CA ILE A 160 6.32 -18.47 9.78
C ILE A 160 7.19 -19.49 10.52
N HIS A 161 7.87 -19.08 11.58
CA HIS A 161 8.72 -20.00 12.35
C HIS A 161 7.90 -21.12 12.99
N ARG A 162 6.69 -20.83 13.46
CA ARG A 162 5.82 -21.83 14.10
C ARG A 162 5.27 -22.86 13.12
N VAL A 163 4.84 -22.43 11.93
CA VAL A 163 4.16 -23.26 10.94
C VAL A 163 5.13 -23.95 10.00
N PHE A 164 6.22 -23.28 9.62
CA PHE A 164 7.16 -23.74 8.59
C PHE A 164 8.55 -24.10 9.13
N GLY A 165 8.90 -23.71 10.36
CA GLY A 165 10.25 -23.93 10.91
C GLY A 165 10.70 -25.39 10.94
N TRP A 166 9.76 -26.34 11.04
CA TRP A 166 10.07 -27.77 11.00
C TRP A 166 10.45 -28.31 9.61
N MET A 167 10.17 -27.56 8.54
CA MET A 167 10.53 -27.93 7.15
C MET A 167 11.93 -27.43 6.75
N VAL A 168 12.59 -26.64 7.60
CA VAL A 168 13.88 -26.02 7.29
C VAL A 168 14.99 -27.06 7.28
N HIS A 169 15.73 -27.15 6.17
CA HIS A 169 16.90 -27.99 6.01
C HIS A 169 18.11 -27.16 5.61
N ALA A 170 19.12 -27.09 6.48
CA ALA A 170 20.28 -26.20 6.31
C ALA A 170 21.04 -26.44 4.99
N ASP A 171 21.29 -27.70 4.62
CA ASP A 171 22.01 -28.02 3.38
C ASP A 171 21.24 -27.59 2.13
N PHE A 172 19.90 -27.72 2.16
CA PHE A 172 19.05 -27.28 1.06
C PHE A 172 19.03 -25.76 0.93
N GLN A 173 18.90 -25.04 2.06
CA GLN A 173 18.97 -23.58 2.07
C GLN A 173 20.31 -23.08 1.56
N GLN A 174 21.42 -23.70 1.99
CA GLN A 174 22.75 -23.37 1.47
C GLN A 174 22.80 -23.57 -0.05
N MET A 175 22.31 -24.69 -0.58
CA MET A 175 22.26 -24.91 -2.02
C MET A 175 21.50 -23.79 -2.76
N VAL A 176 20.34 -23.38 -2.25
CA VAL A 176 19.56 -22.26 -2.82
C VAL A 176 20.32 -20.94 -2.73
N GLN A 177 21.05 -20.69 -1.64
CA GLN A 177 21.88 -19.49 -1.43
C GLN A 177 23.07 -19.39 -2.37
N HIS A 178 23.57 -20.52 -2.89
CA HIS A 178 24.67 -20.53 -3.87
C HIS A 178 24.22 -20.18 -5.31
N ILE A 179 22.90 -20.09 -5.56
CA ILE A 179 22.40 -19.60 -6.85
C ILE A 179 22.80 -18.13 -7.00
N TRP A 180 23.25 -17.75 -8.19
CA TRP A 180 23.61 -16.36 -8.46
C TRP A 180 22.42 -15.42 -8.30
N PHE A 181 22.70 -14.18 -7.87
CA PHE A 181 21.69 -13.22 -7.44
C PHE A 181 20.51 -13.06 -8.40
N ILE A 182 20.74 -12.85 -9.71
CA ILE A 182 19.66 -12.58 -10.68
C ILE A 182 18.76 -13.81 -10.90
N PRO A 183 19.29 -15.01 -11.23
CA PRO A 183 18.47 -16.22 -11.27
C PRO A 183 17.76 -16.53 -9.95
N GLN A 184 18.42 -16.30 -8.82
CA GLN A 184 17.86 -16.50 -7.50
C GLN A 184 16.68 -15.55 -7.24
N LEU A 185 16.79 -14.28 -7.64
CA LEU A 185 15.73 -13.28 -7.55
C LEU A 185 14.52 -13.65 -8.43
N LEU A 186 14.75 -14.06 -9.69
CA LEU A 186 13.66 -14.49 -10.57
C LEU A 186 12.95 -15.74 -10.03
N LEU A 187 13.70 -16.68 -9.45
CA LEU A 187 13.14 -17.86 -8.79
C LEU A 187 12.35 -17.47 -7.52
N CYS A 188 12.88 -16.55 -6.72
CA CYS A 188 12.21 -16.00 -5.54
C CYS A 188 10.86 -15.38 -5.92
N MET A 189 10.85 -14.50 -6.92
CA MET A 189 9.63 -13.90 -7.47
C MET A 189 8.65 -14.95 -7.97
N LEU A 190 9.12 -15.96 -8.71
CA LEU A 190 8.25 -17.00 -9.26
C LEU A 190 7.61 -17.85 -8.15
N VAL A 191 8.38 -18.27 -7.14
CA VAL A 191 7.84 -19.02 -6.00
C VAL A 191 6.83 -18.17 -5.24
N ALA A 192 7.17 -16.91 -4.98
CA ALA A 192 6.29 -15.99 -4.29
C ALA A 192 4.97 -15.81 -5.04
N ASP A 193 5.03 -15.62 -6.36
CA ASP A 193 3.84 -15.43 -7.20
C ASP A 193 2.98 -16.69 -7.33
N LEU A 194 3.59 -17.88 -7.34
CA LEU A 194 2.83 -19.13 -7.31
C LEU A 194 2.07 -19.29 -6.00
N MET A 195 2.70 -18.91 -4.88
CA MET A 195 2.04 -18.94 -3.56
C MET A 195 0.95 -17.88 -3.44
N GLU A 196 1.21 -16.69 -3.99
CA GLU A 196 0.21 -15.62 -4.09
C GLU A 196 -0.96 -16.09 -4.96
N TYR A 197 -0.70 -16.61 -6.16
CA TYR A 197 -1.73 -17.12 -7.07
C TYR A 197 -2.64 -18.15 -6.41
N VAL A 198 -2.08 -19.14 -5.72
CA VAL A 198 -2.89 -20.19 -5.05
C VAL A 198 -3.71 -19.60 -3.90
N THR A 199 -3.11 -18.72 -3.09
CA THR A 199 -3.79 -18.09 -1.96
C THR A 199 -4.90 -17.16 -2.43
N HIS A 200 -4.61 -16.35 -3.44
CA HIS A 200 -5.52 -15.40 -4.04
C HIS A 200 -6.68 -16.10 -4.73
N ARG A 201 -6.42 -17.16 -5.49
CA ARG A 201 -7.47 -18.01 -6.06
C ARG A 201 -8.35 -18.62 -4.96
N ALA A 202 -7.78 -19.08 -3.85
CA ALA A 202 -8.56 -19.58 -2.73
C ALA A 202 -9.44 -18.48 -2.09
N TYR A 203 -8.98 -17.23 -2.07
CA TYR A 203 -9.80 -16.10 -1.62
C TYR A 203 -11.03 -15.89 -2.49
N HIS A 204 -10.96 -16.14 -3.80
CA HIS A 204 -12.10 -16.04 -4.70
C HIS A 204 -12.99 -17.29 -4.67
N GLU A 205 -12.40 -18.47 -4.71
CA GLU A 205 -13.15 -19.73 -4.88
C GLU A 205 -13.73 -20.30 -3.56
N VAL A 206 -13.23 -19.88 -2.40
CA VAL A 206 -13.76 -20.32 -1.08
C VAL A 206 -14.66 -19.24 -0.48
N PRO A 207 -15.99 -19.46 -0.36
CA PRO A 207 -16.94 -18.43 0.08
C PRO A 207 -16.61 -17.79 1.43
N PHE A 208 -16.02 -18.55 2.35
CA PHE A 208 -15.59 -18.01 3.64
C PHE A 208 -14.44 -17.01 3.49
N LEU A 209 -13.44 -17.32 2.66
CA LEU A 209 -12.28 -16.47 2.43
C LEU A 209 -12.64 -15.24 1.61
N TRP A 210 -13.56 -15.39 0.64
CA TRP A 210 -14.10 -14.29 -0.14
C TRP A 210 -14.67 -13.18 0.73
N ARG A 211 -15.25 -13.49 1.90
CA ARG A 211 -15.79 -12.44 2.78
C ARG A 211 -14.73 -11.43 3.21
N PHE A 212 -13.49 -11.86 3.37
CA PHE A 212 -12.35 -10.99 3.70
C PHE A 212 -11.90 -10.23 2.45
N HIS A 213 -11.70 -10.96 1.36
CA HIS A 213 -11.16 -10.43 0.12
C HIS A 213 -12.14 -9.53 -0.66
N ALA A 214 -13.44 -9.68 -0.43
CA ALA A 214 -14.48 -8.76 -0.91
C ALA A 214 -14.26 -7.33 -0.39
N VAL A 215 -13.57 -7.15 0.75
CA VAL A 215 -13.17 -5.80 1.21
C VAL A 215 -12.25 -5.16 0.18
N HIS A 216 -11.26 -5.91 -0.32
CA HIS A 216 -10.35 -5.47 -1.38
C HIS A 216 -11.09 -5.19 -2.69
N HIS A 217 -11.91 -6.13 -3.13
CA HIS A 217 -12.71 -5.98 -4.36
C HIS A 217 -13.84 -4.95 -4.27
N SER A 218 -14.11 -4.37 -3.10
CA SER A 218 -15.19 -3.37 -2.97
C SER A 218 -14.86 -2.02 -3.60
N VAL A 219 -13.62 -1.82 -4.07
CA VAL A 219 -13.22 -0.56 -4.74
C VAL A 219 -13.98 -0.39 -6.05
N LYS A 220 -14.70 0.73 -6.19
CA LYS A 220 -15.53 1.04 -7.38
C LYS A 220 -14.79 1.85 -8.45
N THR A 221 -13.58 2.31 -8.15
CA THR A 221 -12.77 3.12 -9.07
C THR A 221 -11.31 2.87 -8.74
N MET A 222 -10.56 2.37 -9.71
CA MET A 222 -9.15 1.97 -9.53
C MET A 222 -8.20 3.16 -9.59
N ASP A 223 -7.28 3.24 -8.63
CA ASP A 223 -6.11 4.11 -8.63
C ASP A 223 -5.04 3.51 -7.71
N TRP A 224 -3.90 4.17 -7.60
CA TRP A 224 -2.78 3.70 -6.79
C TRP A 224 -3.15 3.47 -5.31
N LEU A 225 -4.14 4.19 -4.79
CA LEU A 225 -4.56 4.06 -3.40
C LEU A 225 -5.53 2.89 -3.21
N ALA A 226 -6.23 2.45 -4.27
CA ALA A 226 -7.18 1.34 -4.23
C ALA A 226 -6.59 0.06 -3.62
N GLY A 227 -5.33 -0.25 -3.98
CA GLY A 227 -4.64 -1.45 -3.49
C GLY A 227 -4.45 -1.49 -1.97
N SER A 228 -4.58 -0.35 -1.27
CA SER A 228 -4.49 -0.30 0.19
C SER A 228 -5.72 -0.85 0.90
N ARG A 229 -6.90 -0.87 0.24
CA ARG A 229 -8.15 -1.38 0.82
C ARG A 229 -8.02 -2.89 1.01
N GLN A 230 -7.83 -3.34 2.24
CA GLN A 230 -7.64 -4.76 2.53
C GLN A 230 -8.03 -5.10 3.97
N HIS A 231 -8.43 -6.34 4.21
CA HIS A 231 -8.66 -6.83 5.56
C HIS A 231 -7.34 -7.16 6.29
N ILE A 232 -7.21 -6.83 7.58
CA ILE A 232 -5.95 -7.06 8.33
C ILE A 232 -5.59 -8.55 8.42
N LEU A 233 -6.58 -9.43 8.63
CA LEU A 233 -6.32 -10.88 8.66
C LEU A 233 -5.85 -11.41 7.30
N GLU A 234 -6.39 -10.89 6.21
CA GLU A 234 -5.94 -11.25 4.86
C GLU A 234 -4.50 -10.81 4.65
N LEU A 235 -4.14 -9.59 5.09
CA LEU A 235 -2.75 -9.10 5.07
C LEU A 235 -1.78 -10.05 5.78
N ILE A 236 -2.17 -10.57 6.96
CA ILE A 236 -1.34 -11.53 7.71
C ILE A 236 -1.26 -12.88 6.99
N VAL A 237 -2.40 -13.43 6.56
CA VAL A 237 -2.47 -14.74 5.90
C VAL A 237 -1.67 -14.74 4.60
N THR A 238 -1.87 -13.74 3.74
CA THR A 238 -1.14 -13.60 2.48
C THR A 238 0.36 -13.52 2.72
N ARG A 239 0.82 -12.69 3.68
CA ARG A 239 2.25 -12.58 4.00
C ARG A 239 2.84 -13.88 4.53
N VAL A 240 2.12 -14.62 5.38
CA VAL A 240 2.58 -15.93 5.86
C VAL A 240 2.64 -16.95 4.72
N ALA A 241 1.63 -16.97 3.85
CA ALA A 241 1.55 -17.90 2.72
C ALA A 241 2.65 -17.66 1.68
N VAL A 242 3.03 -16.41 1.44
CA VAL A 242 4.10 -16.04 0.50
C VAL A 242 5.49 -16.15 1.14
N LEU A 243 5.71 -15.52 2.29
CA LEU A 243 7.05 -15.47 2.90
C LEU A 243 7.45 -16.79 3.58
N GLY A 244 6.48 -17.62 4.01
CA GLY A 244 6.74 -18.92 4.62
C GLY A 244 7.54 -19.86 3.71
N PRO A 245 7.08 -20.13 2.47
CA PRO A 245 7.83 -20.92 1.50
C PRO A 245 9.18 -20.31 1.12
N LEU A 246 9.29 -18.99 0.99
CA LEU A 246 10.59 -18.33 0.76
C LEU A 246 11.56 -18.58 1.93
N PHE A 247 11.06 -18.53 3.16
CA PHE A 247 11.82 -18.86 4.37
C PHE A 247 12.24 -20.34 4.38
N VAL A 248 11.37 -21.27 4.03
CA VAL A 248 11.71 -22.71 3.96
C VAL A 248 12.82 -22.96 2.94
N LEU A 249 12.67 -22.40 1.74
CA LEU A 249 13.65 -22.54 0.66
C LEU A 249 14.98 -21.84 0.96
N GLY A 250 14.98 -20.86 1.86
CA GLY A 250 16.18 -20.21 2.36
C GLY A 250 16.82 -19.24 1.37
N PHE A 251 16.02 -18.51 0.58
CA PHE A 251 16.54 -17.46 -0.30
C PHE A 251 17.44 -16.49 0.45
N ASP A 252 18.50 -16.03 -0.21
CA ASP A 252 19.43 -15.07 0.37
C ASP A 252 18.71 -13.81 0.84
N LYS A 253 19.15 -13.24 1.96
CA LYS A 253 18.51 -12.07 2.57
C LYS A 253 18.47 -10.89 1.58
N ALA A 254 19.55 -10.63 0.85
CA ALA A 254 19.59 -9.51 -0.09
C ALA A 254 18.60 -9.71 -1.25
N VAL A 255 18.38 -10.95 -1.68
CA VAL A 255 17.36 -11.27 -2.69
C VAL A 255 15.96 -11.04 -2.16
N VAL A 256 15.66 -11.48 -0.93
CA VAL A 256 14.35 -11.25 -0.30
C VAL A 256 14.11 -9.75 -0.08
N ASP A 257 15.11 -9.00 0.35
CA ASP A 257 15.02 -7.54 0.54
C ASP A 257 14.69 -6.82 -0.78
N VAL A 258 15.36 -7.19 -1.89
CA VAL A 258 15.06 -6.64 -3.23
C VAL A 258 13.68 -7.08 -3.72
N TYR A 259 13.29 -8.32 -3.48
CA TYR A 259 11.93 -8.80 -3.78
C TYR A 259 10.86 -7.97 -3.07
N ILE A 260 11.04 -7.67 -1.78
CA ILE A 260 10.10 -6.85 -0.99
C ILE A 260 9.94 -5.46 -1.60
N ILE A 261 11.02 -4.85 -2.10
CA ILE A 261 10.95 -3.57 -2.82
C ILE A 261 10.15 -3.70 -4.12
N ILE A 262 10.42 -4.75 -4.91
CA ILE A 262 9.73 -5.00 -6.19
C ILE A 262 8.24 -5.23 -5.97
N VAL A 263 7.85 -6.11 -5.05
CA VAL A 263 6.44 -6.40 -4.76
C VAL A 263 5.73 -5.21 -4.15
N GLY A 264 6.41 -4.41 -3.30
CA GLY A 264 5.85 -3.17 -2.76
C GLY A 264 5.47 -2.18 -3.88
N PHE A 265 6.36 -1.99 -4.87
CA PHE A 265 6.07 -1.16 -6.02
C PHE A 265 4.97 -1.76 -6.91
N GLN A 266 5.08 -3.05 -7.27
CA GLN A 266 4.12 -3.69 -8.17
C GLN A 266 2.71 -3.79 -7.58
N ALA A 267 2.58 -4.04 -6.28
CA ALA A 267 1.28 -4.07 -5.61
C ALA A 267 0.54 -2.73 -5.78
N VAL A 268 1.22 -1.60 -5.68
CA VAL A 268 0.61 -0.28 -5.91
C VAL A 268 0.39 -0.03 -7.41
N PHE A 269 1.41 -0.32 -8.23
CA PHE A 269 1.37 -0.08 -9.67
C PHE A 269 0.22 -0.83 -10.37
N ASN A 270 -0.02 -2.09 -10.01
CA ASN A 270 -1.06 -2.92 -10.61
C ASN A 270 -2.48 -2.36 -10.40
N HIS A 271 -2.70 -1.52 -9.39
CA HIS A 271 -4.00 -0.88 -9.15
C HIS A 271 -4.10 0.53 -9.74
N ALA A 272 -2.95 1.11 -10.13
CA ALA A 272 -2.90 2.48 -10.59
C ALA A 272 -3.71 2.69 -11.86
N ASN A 273 -4.32 3.86 -12.02
CA ASN A 273 -5.04 4.27 -13.23
C ASN A 273 -4.06 4.58 -14.38
N VAL A 274 -3.28 3.58 -14.79
CA VAL A 274 -2.17 3.69 -15.74
C VAL A 274 -2.39 2.72 -16.89
N HIS A 275 -2.28 3.21 -18.13
CA HIS A 275 -2.28 2.39 -19.32
C HIS A 275 -1.02 2.66 -20.17
N LEU A 276 -0.31 1.58 -20.51
CA LEU A 276 0.88 1.61 -21.35
C LEU A 276 0.78 0.57 -22.48
N PRO A 277 1.42 0.81 -23.64
CA PRO A 277 1.44 -0.17 -24.74
C PRO A 277 2.43 -1.30 -24.46
N TRP A 278 2.08 -2.21 -23.56
CA TRP A 278 2.93 -3.31 -23.05
C TRP A 278 3.46 -4.29 -24.12
N GLY A 279 2.84 -4.32 -25.31
CA GLY A 279 3.21 -5.25 -26.37
C GLY A 279 3.13 -6.71 -25.88
N PRO A 280 4.12 -7.57 -26.21
CA PRO A 280 4.17 -8.95 -25.72
C PRO A 280 4.37 -9.10 -24.21
N LEU A 281 4.90 -8.09 -23.51
CA LEU A 281 5.21 -8.18 -22.08
C LEU A 281 3.96 -8.37 -21.21
N LYS A 282 2.77 -7.97 -21.71
CA LYS A 282 1.49 -8.20 -21.02
C LYS A 282 1.15 -9.68 -20.78
N TYR A 283 1.79 -10.59 -21.53
CA TYR A 283 1.62 -12.04 -21.35
C TYR A 283 2.64 -12.61 -20.36
N ILE A 284 3.69 -11.87 -20.02
CA ILE A 284 4.75 -12.30 -19.11
C ILE A 284 4.52 -11.69 -17.73
N PHE A 285 4.32 -10.38 -17.66
CA PHE A 285 4.16 -9.63 -16.42
C PHE A 285 2.73 -9.17 -16.22
N VAL A 286 2.30 -9.15 -14.97
CA VAL A 286 1.06 -8.49 -14.57
C VAL A 286 1.22 -6.99 -14.80
N THR A 287 0.19 -6.41 -15.40
CA THR A 287 0.10 -4.98 -15.71
C THR A 287 -1.12 -4.38 -15.02
N PRO A 288 -1.25 -3.04 -14.94
CA PRO A 288 -2.47 -2.44 -14.42
C PRO A 288 -3.69 -2.88 -15.21
N ASP A 289 -3.59 -2.96 -16.54
CA ASP A 289 -4.67 -3.45 -17.41
C ASP A 289 -5.12 -4.88 -17.02
N PHE A 290 -4.16 -5.77 -16.73
CA PHE A 290 -4.43 -7.15 -16.33
C PHE A 290 -5.14 -7.23 -14.97
N HIS A 291 -4.67 -6.47 -14.00
CA HIS A 291 -5.21 -6.48 -12.63
C HIS A 291 -6.52 -5.67 -12.50
N HIS A 292 -6.73 -4.68 -13.36
CA HIS A 292 -8.03 -4.01 -13.48
C HIS A 292 -9.11 -4.99 -13.94
N TRP A 293 -8.80 -5.88 -14.89
CA TRP A 293 -9.71 -6.94 -15.26
C TRP A 293 -10.05 -7.84 -14.07
N HIS A 294 -9.08 -8.20 -13.23
CA HIS A 294 -9.33 -8.96 -12.01
C HIS A 294 -10.31 -8.26 -11.04
N HIS A 295 -10.21 -6.95 -10.89
CA HIS A 295 -11.11 -6.15 -10.05
C HIS A 295 -12.49 -5.87 -10.67
N SER A 296 -12.73 -6.31 -11.90
CA SER A 296 -13.98 -6.05 -12.60
C SER A 296 -15.13 -6.89 -12.05
N SER A 297 -16.31 -6.27 -11.98
CA SER A 297 -17.57 -6.92 -11.59
C SER A 297 -18.35 -7.47 -12.79
N GLU A 298 -17.76 -7.44 -13.98
CA GLU A 298 -18.38 -7.97 -15.20
C GLU A 298 -18.25 -9.49 -15.27
N ASP A 299 -19.29 -10.16 -15.78
CA ASP A 299 -19.39 -11.63 -15.81
C ASP A 299 -18.17 -12.34 -16.43
N GLU A 300 -17.53 -11.73 -17.44
CA GLU A 300 -16.35 -12.30 -18.11
C GLU A 300 -15.04 -12.22 -17.30
N ALA A 301 -15.07 -11.48 -16.20
CA ALA A 301 -13.91 -11.16 -15.37
C ALA A 301 -13.96 -11.81 -13.98
N ILE A 302 -15.12 -12.32 -13.57
CA ILE A 302 -15.30 -13.03 -12.30
C ILE A 302 -14.39 -14.26 -12.24
N ASP A 303 -13.67 -14.42 -11.12
CA ASP A 303 -12.79 -15.55 -10.83
C ASP A 303 -11.69 -15.73 -11.91
N LYS A 304 -11.01 -14.63 -12.26
CA LYS A 304 -9.91 -14.57 -13.25
C LYS A 304 -8.73 -13.71 -12.80
N ASN A 305 -7.58 -13.90 -13.45
CA ASN A 305 -6.38 -13.05 -13.33
C ASN A 305 -5.84 -12.95 -11.87
N TYR A 306 -5.41 -14.07 -11.28
CA TYR A 306 -5.01 -14.13 -9.88
C TYR A 306 -3.53 -13.79 -9.61
N ALA A 307 -2.65 -13.90 -10.59
CA ALA A 307 -1.22 -13.64 -10.40
C ALA A 307 -0.95 -12.18 -10.06
N ALA A 308 0.13 -11.92 -9.30
CA ALA A 308 0.55 -10.58 -8.90
C ALA A 308 1.80 -10.09 -9.65
N HIS A 309 2.69 -10.99 -10.09
CA HIS A 309 3.92 -10.66 -10.81
C HIS A 309 3.89 -11.09 -12.27
N PHE A 310 3.49 -12.33 -12.54
CA PHE A 310 3.66 -13.01 -13.80
C PHE A 310 2.32 -13.46 -14.40
N ALA A 311 1.83 -12.70 -15.37
CA ALA A 311 0.55 -12.97 -16.04
C ALA A 311 0.52 -14.36 -16.71
N PHE A 312 1.67 -14.92 -17.11
CA PHE A 312 1.71 -16.25 -17.74
C PHE A 312 1.18 -17.37 -16.84
N ILE A 313 1.19 -17.19 -15.51
CA ILE A 313 0.67 -18.17 -14.55
C ILE A 313 -0.84 -18.38 -14.80
N ASP A 314 -1.60 -17.30 -14.97
CA ASP A 314 -3.03 -17.38 -15.29
C ASP A 314 -3.31 -17.99 -16.67
N TYR A 315 -2.44 -17.75 -17.66
CA TYR A 315 -2.56 -18.41 -18.96
C TYR A 315 -2.29 -19.92 -18.85
N LEU A 316 -1.29 -20.31 -18.06
CA LEU A 316 -0.93 -21.71 -17.82
C LEU A 316 -2.06 -22.47 -17.10
N PHE A 317 -2.67 -21.86 -16.08
CA PHE A 317 -3.75 -22.47 -15.31
C PHE A 317 -5.16 -22.21 -15.87
N GLY A 318 -5.26 -21.52 -17.02
CA GLY A 318 -6.53 -21.27 -17.70
C GLY A 318 -7.45 -20.26 -17.00
N THR A 319 -6.91 -19.42 -16.12
CA THR A 319 -7.63 -18.40 -15.34
C THR A 319 -7.46 -16.99 -15.90
N ALA A 320 -6.74 -16.81 -17.01
CA ALA A 320 -6.64 -15.51 -17.67
C ALA A 320 -7.97 -15.06 -18.29
N VAL A 321 -8.33 -13.78 -18.13
CA VAL A 321 -9.49 -13.15 -18.79
C VAL A 321 -9.36 -13.23 -20.31
N LYS A 322 -10.47 -13.54 -20.98
CA LYS A 322 -10.58 -13.64 -22.45
C LYS A 322 -11.64 -12.69 -22.99
N SER A 323 -11.57 -11.42 -22.59
CA SER A 323 -12.50 -10.39 -23.07
C SER A 323 -12.14 -9.92 -24.49
N LYS A 324 -13.18 -9.53 -25.25
CA LYS A 324 -13.02 -8.78 -26.51
C LYS A 324 -12.89 -7.28 -26.28
N LYS A 325 -13.27 -6.79 -25.09
CA LYS A 325 -13.11 -5.39 -24.70
C LYS A 325 -11.64 -5.14 -24.37
N ALA A 326 -11.20 -3.90 -24.56
CA ALA A 326 -9.84 -3.51 -24.17
C ALA A 326 -9.70 -3.44 -22.64
N PHE A 327 -10.70 -2.88 -21.96
CA PHE A 327 -10.69 -2.61 -20.52
C PHE A 327 -12.08 -2.83 -19.92
N PRO A 328 -12.16 -3.12 -18.61
CA PRO A 328 -13.43 -3.18 -17.91
C PRO A 328 -14.06 -1.78 -17.78
N GLU A 329 -15.36 -1.75 -17.53
CA GLU A 329 -16.17 -0.55 -17.34
C GLU A 329 -16.76 -0.47 -15.91
N LYS A 330 -16.81 -1.60 -15.19
CA LYS A 330 -17.41 -1.68 -13.86
C LYS A 330 -16.49 -2.41 -12.87
N TYR A 331 -16.26 -1.77 -11.73
CA TYR A 331 -15.50 -2.31 -10.61
C TYR A 331 -16.37 -2.43 -9.36
N GLY A 332 -15.87 -3.13 -8.35
CA GLY A 332 -16.57 -3.34 -7.09
C GLY A 332 -17.06 -4.79 -6.94
N VAL A 333 -17.72 -5.08 -5.83
CA VAL A 333 -18.37 -6.38 -5.64
C VAL A 333 -19.74 -6.41 -6.33
N VAL A 334 -20.09 -7.54 -6.94
CA VAL A 334 -21.42 -7.74 -7.54
C VAL A 334 -22.50 -7.56 -6.47
N GLY A 335 -23.46 -6.67 -6.73
CA GLY A 335 -24.55 -6.34 -5.81
C GLY A 335 -24.23 -5.26 -4.77
N ASP A 336 -23.01 -4.71 -4.77
CA ASP A 336 -22.61 -3.54 -3.96
C ASP A 336 -23.00 -3.64 -2.47
N TYR A 337 -22.78 -4.80 -1.87
CA TYR A 337 -23.19 -5.09 -0.49
C TYR A 337 -22.15 -4.69 0.57
N MET A 338 -20.96 -4.24 0.17
CA MET A 338 -19.89 -3.90 1.11
C MET A 338 -20.19 -2.56 1.81
N PRO A 339 -20.25 -2.51 3.15
CA PRO A 339 -20.50 -1.26 3.85
C PRO A 339 -19.32 -0.28 3.74
N ASP A 340 -19.63 1.01 3.79
CA ASP A 340 -18.62 2.06 3.78
C ASP A 340 -17.84 2.15 5.10
N GLY A 341 -16.57 2.53 4.95
CA GLY A 341 -15.68 2.90 6.04
C GLY A 341 -14.92 1.72 6.64
N PHE A 342 -13.66 2.00 7.00
CA PHE A 342 -12.69 1.02 7.49
C PHE A 342 -13.25 0.07 8.56
N VAL A 343 -13.86 0.61 9.63
CA VAL A 343 -14.34 -0.21 10.76
C VAL A 343 -15.46 -1.18 10.34
N ASN A 344 -16.37 -0.73 9.46
CA ASN A 344 -17.44 -1.59 8.98
C ASN A 344 -16.90 -2.68 8.06
N GLN A 345 -15.95 -2.35 7.19
CA GLN A 345 -15.28 -3.29 6.30
C GLN A 345 -14.47 -4.33 7.08
N GLN A 346 -13.74 -3.96 8.14
CA GLN A 346 -13.04 -4.95 8.99
C GLN A 346 -14.00 -5.84 9.80
N ARG A 347 -15.24 -5.39 10.08
CA ARG A 347 -16.26 -6.20 10.76
C ARG A 347 -17.07 -7.06 9.81
N PHE A 348 -17.15 -6.70 8.54
CA PHE A 348 -17.99 -7.33 7.54
C PHE A 348 -17.80 -8.86 7.47
N PRO A 349 -16.56 -9.41 7.45
CA PRO A 349 -16.36 -10.85 7.30
C PRO A 349 -16.88 -11.69 8.47
N PHE A 350 -17.24 -11.06 9.59
CA PHE A 350 -17.74 -11.75 10.79
C PHE A 350 -19.25 -11.61 10.97
N ARG A 351 -19.92 -10.74 10.21
CA ARG A 351 -21.38 -10.58 10.28
C ARG A 351 -22.07 -11.79 9.67
N ARG A 352 -23.07 -12.34 10.35
CA ARG A 352 -23.92 -13.39 9.76
C ARG A 352 -24.52 -12.86 8.47
N GLN A 353 -24.31 -13.56 7.36
CA GLN A 353 -25.05 -13.30 6.13
C GLN A 353 -26.51 -13.65 6.41
N GLN A 354 -27.42 -12.71 6.18
CA GLN A 354 -28.84 -13.04 6.09
C GLN A 354 -28.98 -13.78 4.77
N ASN A 355 -29.21 -15.09 4.87
CA ASN A 355 -29.49 -15.96 3.72
C ASN A 355 -30.71 -15.49 2.95
#